data_AF-A0A1I7HMG1-F1
#
_entry.id   AF-A0A1I7HMG1-F1
#
_cell.length_a   1.000
_cell.length_b   1.000
_cell.length_c   1.000
_cell.angle_alpha   90.00
_cell.angle_beta   90.00
_cell.angle_gamma   90.00
#
_symmetry.space_group_name_H-M   'P 1'
#
loop_
_entity.id
_entity.type
_entity.pdbx_description
1 polymer ?
#
loop_
_entity_poly.entity_id
_entity_poly.type
_entity_poly.pdbx_seq_one_letter_code
_entity_poly.pdbx_strand_id
1 'polypeptide(L)'
;MISALGLAMVAAFVPSYLTGFILGMWFLSQAVASMLASHVAALTATPIGVTDPLQTLPIYMGVFGKIGVATLIIAVIMAFMVPWLNRIMKEEMKA
;
A
#
# COMPACT_ATOMS: atom_id res chain seq x y z
N MET A 1 14.36 7.31 -9.62
CA MET A 1 13.37 6.68 -10.50
C MET A 1 12.26 6.11 -9.62
N ILE A 2 11.27 6.92 -9.25
CA ILE A 2 10.16 6.50 -8.39
C ILE A 2 8.93 6.61 -9.29
N SER A 3 8.47 5.44 -9.71
CA SER A 3 7.41 5.18 -10.69
C SER A 3 6.40 6.31 -10.91
N ALA A 4 6.13 6.65 -12.18
CA ALA A 4 5.10 7.60 -12.62
C ALA A 4 3.66 7.19 -12.26
N LEU A 5 3.48 6.15 -11.43
CA LEU A 5 2.20 5.65 -10.92
C LEU A 5 1.67 6.41 -9.68
N GLY A 6 2.38 7.44 -9.20
CA GLY A 6 1.99 8.23 -8.03
C GLY A 6 0.92 9.29 -8.34
N LEU A 7 0.99 10.43 -7.63
CA LEU A 7 0.08 11.57 -7.78
C LEU A 7 -0.13 12.03 -9.23
N ALA A 8 0.93 11.99 -10.05
CA ALA A 8 0.88 12.42 -11.44
C ALA A 8 -0.08 11.58 -12.31
N MET A 9 -0.21 10.28 -12.04
CA MET A 9 -1.16 9.41 -12.73
C MET A 9 -2.60 9.72 -12.30
N VAL A 10 -2.83 9.88 -10.99
CA VAL A 10 -4.16 10.17 -10.45
C VAL A 10 -4.64 11.55 -10.91
N ALA A 11 -3.76 12.55 -10.90
CA ALA A 11 -4.08 13.90 -11.35
C ALA A 11 -4.44 13.98 -12.84
N ALA A 12 -3.95 13.05 -13.67
CA ALA A 12 -4.31 12.99 -15.10
C ALA A 12 -5.80 12.67 -15.33
N PHE A 13 -6.47 12.04 -14.37
CA PHE A 13 -7.89 11.69 -14.44
C PHE A 13 -8.79 12.66 -13.65
N VAL A 14 -8.25 13.78 -13.17
CA VAL A 14 -8.97 14.71 -12.28
C VAL A 14 -9.11 16.08 -12.95
N PRO A 15 -10.31 16.69 -12.93
CA PRO A 15 -10.53 18.04 -13.44
C PRO A 15 -9.65 19.09 -12.73
N SER A 16 -9.15 20.07 -13.47
CA SER A 16 -8.15 21.05 -12.98
C SER A 16 -8.57 21.88 -11.76
N TYR A 17 -9.87 22.05 -11.53
CA TYR A 17 -10.41 22.76 -10.37
C TYR A 17 -10.48 21.92 -9.08
N LEU A 18 -10.26 20.59 -9.16
CA LEU A 18 -10.24 19.68 -8.00
C LEU A 18 -8.83 19.19 -7.62
N THR A 19 -7.80 19.59 -8.35
CA THR A 19 -6.42 19.11 -8.18
C THR A 19 -5.93 19.30 -6.74
N GLY A 20 -6.20 20.45 -6.11
CA GLY A 20 -5.82 20.72 -4.72
C GLY A 20 -6.49 19.79 -3.70
N PHE A 21 -7.75 19.42 -3.93
CA PHE A 21 -8.49 18.49 -3.08
C PHE A 21 -7.92 17.07 -3.18
N ILE A 22 -7.65 16.59 -4.40
CA ILE A 22 -7.06 15.26 -4.62
C ILE A 22 -5.64 15.18 -4.07
N LEU A 23 -4.84 16.24 -4.21
CA LEU A 23 -3.53 16.34 -3.57
C LEU A 23 -3.63 16.18 -2.04
N GLY A 24 -4.57 16.90 -1.41
CA GLY A 24 -4.84 16.77 0.03
C GLY A 24 -5.24 15.36 0.43
N MET A 25 -6.19 14.74 -0.28
CA MET A 25 -6.64 13.37 -0.04
C MET A 25 -5.52 12.34 -0.19
N TRP A 26 -4.64 12.52 -1.18
CA TRP A 26 -3.50 11.64 -1.41
C TRP A 26 -2.51 11.66 -0.24
N PHE A 27 -2.10 12.84 0.21
CA PHE A 27 -1.18 12.96 1.35
C PHE A 27 -1.82 12.54 2.66
N LEU A 28 -3.10 12.85 2.89
CA LEU A 28 -3.83 12.38 4.06
C LEU A 28 -3.88 10.85 4.12
N SER A 29 -4.15 10.20 2.99
CA SER A 29 -4.17 8.74 2.90
C SER A 29 -2.80 8.13 3.23
N GLN A 30 -1.71 8.74 2.76
CA GLN A 30 -0.35 8.30 3.11
C GLN A 30 -0.02 8.50 4.59
N ALA A 31 -0.48 9.59 5.21
CA ALA A 31 -0.31 9.82 6.64
C ALA A 31 -1.04 8.75 7.48
N VAL A 32 -2.26 8.38 7.09
CA VAL A 32 -3.00 7.30 7.76
C VAL A 32 -2.31 5.96 7.54
N ALA A 33 -1.85 5.68 6.32
CA ALA A 33 -1.14 4.44 6.00
C ALA A 33 0.15 4.28 6.82
N SER A 34 0.90 5.37 7.04
CA SER A 34 2.13 5.32 7.85
C SER A 34 1.83 5.07 9.34
N MET A 35 0.74 5.62 9.87
CA MET A 35 0.28 5.30 11.24
C MET A 35 -0.11 3.83 11.38
N LEU A 36 -0.84 3.28 10.40
CA LEU A 36 -1.20 1.86 10.38
C LEU A 36 0.05 0.98 10.26
N ALA A 37 1.01 1.35 9.42
CA ALA A 37 2.28 0.64 9.29
C ALA A 37 3.08 0.64 10.61
N SER A 38 3.09 1.75 11.33
CA SER A 38 3.70 1.84 12.67
C SER A 38 3.04 0.89 13.66
N HIS A 39 1.70 0.78 13.62
CA HIS A 39 0.97 -0.18 14.45
C HIS A 39 1.31 -1.63 14.10
N VAL A 40 1.39 -1.98 12.81
CA VAL A 40 1.80 -3.32 12.35
C VAL A 40 3.24 -3.62 12.76
N ALA A 41 4.15 -2.64 12.72
CA ALA A 41 5.53 -2.80 13.19
C ALA A 41 5.60 -3.07 14.70
N ALA A 42 4.75 -2.42 15.51
CA ALA A 42 4.69 -2.69 16.95
C ALA A 42 4.31 -4.15 17.28
N LEU A 43 3.57 -4.84 16.40
CA LEU A 43 3.25 -6.27 16.56
C LEU A 43 4.49 -7.18 16.40
N THR A 44 5.58 -6.68 15.83
CA THR A 44 6.87 -7.39 15.76
C THR A 44 7.78 -7.14 16.95
N ALA A 45 7.36 -6.32 17.92
CA ALA A 45 8.16 -6.04 19.11
C ALA A 45 8.26 -7.28 20.01
N THR A 46 9.49 -7.76 20.21
CA THR A 46 9.78 -8.87 21.11
C THR A 46 9.70 -8.44 22.58
N PRO A 47 9.28 -9.33 23.51
CA PRO A 47 9.28 -9.02 24.95
C PRO A 47 10.68 -8.63 25.45
N ILE A 48 10.75 -7.62 26.31
CA ILE A 48 12.00 -7.14 26.92
C ILE A 48 12.55 -8.27 27.81
N GLY A 49 13.74 -8.79 27.47
CA GLY A 49 14.47 -9.77 28.29
C GLY A 49 14.65 -11.16 27.69
N VAL A 50 14.18 -11.44 26.47
CA VAL A 50 14.45 -12.71 25.76
C VAL A 50 15.39 -12.44 24.59
N THR A 51 16.69 -12.65 24.81
CA THR A 51 17.77 -12.49 23.81
C THR A 51 18.19 -13.80 23.16
N ASP A 52 17.47 -14.90 23.44
CA ASP A 52 17.79 -16.21 22.86
C ASP A 52 17.26 -16.30 21.42
N PRO A 53 18.14 -16.39 20.40
CA PRO A 53 17.76 -16.34 18.98
C PRO A 53 16.77 -17.44 18.57
N LEU A 54 16.75 -18.57 19.29
CA LEU A 54 15.84 -19.68 19.02
C LEU A 54 14.38 -19.38 19.41
N GLN A 55 14.14 -18.45 20.33
CA GLN A 55 12.80 -18.07 20.78
C GLN A 55 12.24 -16.85 20.05
N THR A 56 13.10 -15.98 19.52
CA THR A 56 12.68 -14.79 18.77
C THR A 56 12.40 -15.09 17.29
N LEU A 57 13.08 -16.08 16.70
CA LEU A 57 12.92 -16.48 15.29
C LEU A 57 11.47 -16.86 14.91
N PRO A 58 10.73 -17.66 15.69
CA PRO A 58 9.35 -18.03 15.37
C PRO A 58 8.38 -16.83 15.41
N ILE A 59 8.66 -15.83 16.26
CA ILE A 59 7.84 -14.62 16.40
C ILE A 59 7.99 -13.74 15.16
N TYR A 60 9.24 -13.48 14.73
CA TYR A 60 9.51 -12.74 13.50
C TYR A 60 8.94 -13.46 12.27
N MET A 61 9.20 -14.77 12.14
CA MET A 61 8.69 -15.58 11.02
C MET A 61 7.16 -15.60 10.98
N GLY A 62 6.49 -15.65 12.14
CA GLY A 62 5.03 -15.62 12.22
C GLY A 62 4.42 -14.30 11.73
N VAL A 63 5.01 -13.16 12.09
CA VAL A 63 4.49 -11.86 11.65
C VAL A 63 4.82 -11.58 10.19
N PHE A 64 6.06 -11.83 9.75
CA PHE A 64 6.42 -11.68 8.34
C PHE A 64 5.65 -12.63 7.43
N GLY A 65 5.37 -13.85 7.87
CA GLY A 65 4.52 -14.79 7.15
C GLY A 65 3.10 -14.24 6.95
N LYS A 66 2.49 -13.66 7.99
CA LYS A 66 1.17 -13.01 7.88
C LYS A 66 1.18 -11.82 6.93
N ILE A 67 2.22 -10.98 6.99
CA ILE A 67 2.39 -9.86 6.05
C ILE A 67 2.52 -10.38 4.62
N GLY A 68 3.34 -11.41 4.39
CA GLY A 68 3.54 -12.02 3.08
C GLY A 68 2.27 -12.60 2.47
N VAL A 69 1.45 -13.28 3.27
CA VAL A 69 0.15 -13.79 2.80
C VAL A 69 -0.81 -12.64 2.49
N ALA A 70 -0.86 -11.61 3.33
CA ALA A 70 -1.70 -10.44 3.09
C ALA A 70 -1.32 -9.70 1.80
N THR A 71 -0.03 -9.47 1.56
CA THR A 71 0.44 -8.81 0.33
C THR A 71 0.22 -9.67 -0.90
N LEU A 72 0.34 -10.99 -0.79
CA LEU A 72 0.04 -11.92 -1.88
C LEU A 72 -1.44 -11.87 -2.27
N ILE A 73 -2.35 -11.84 -1.30
CA ILE A 73 -3.79 -11.67 -1.57
C ILE A 73 -4.05 -10.36 -2.31
N ILE A 74 -3.47 -9.25 -1.84
CA ILE A 74 -3.61 -7.94 -2.51
C ILE A 74 -3.07 -7.99 -3.94
N ALA A 75 -1.90 -8.60 -4.16
CA ALA A 75 -1.30 -8.73 -5.47
C ALA A 75 -2.19 -9.53 -6.44
N VAL A 76 -2.81 -10.61 -5.97
CA VAL A 76 -3.75 -11.41 -6.76
C VAL A 76 -4.98 -10.58 -7.13
N ILE A 77 -5.58 -9.87 -6.17
CA ILE A 77 -6.74 -8.99 -6.44
C ILE A 77 -6.37 -7.91 -7.47
N MET A 78 -5.21 -7.26 -7.31
CA MET A 78 -4.73 -6.27 -8.26
C MET A 78 -4.56 -6.86 -9.65
N ALA A 79 -3.96 -8.05 -9.78
CA ALA A 79 -3.76 -8.71 -11.06
C ALA A 79 -5.09 -8.97 -11.80
N PHE A 80 -6.16 -9.33 -11.07
CA PHE A 80 -7.49 -9.49 -11.64
C PHE A 80 -8.14 -8.15 -12.06
N MET A 81 -7.82 -7.05 -11.38
CA MET A 81 -8.35 -5.71 -11.70
C MET A 81 -7.66 -5.04 -12.91
N VAL A 82 -6.41 -5.41 -13.23
CA VAL A 82 -5.64 -4.85 -14.36
C VAL A 82 -6.42 -4.79 -15.69
N PRO A 83 -7.04 -5.89 -16.20
CA PRO A 83 -7.74 -5.85 -17.48
C PRO A 83 -8.93 -4.88 -17.47
N TRP A 84 -9.61 -4.74 -16.34
CA TRP A 84 -10.76 -3.86 -16.18
C TRP A 84 -10.33 -2.39 -16.11
N LEU A 85 -9.31 -2.07 -15.31
CA LEU A 85 -8.77 -0.71 -15.19
C LEU A 85 -8.22 -0.19 -16.53
N ASN A 86 -7.49 -1.05 -17.26
CA ASN A 86 -6.97 -0.71 -18.59
C ASN A 86 -8.06 -0.45 -19.63
N ARG A 87 -9.26 -1.04 -19.45
CA ARG A 87 -10.40 -0.77 -20.34
C ARG A 87 -10.95 0.63 -20.11
N ILE A 88 -11.17 1.01 -18.85
CA ILE A 88 -11.68 2.35 -18.48
C ILE A 88 -10.73 3.45 -18.92
N MET A 89 -9.42 3.27 -18.66
CA MET A 89 -8.42 4.27 -19.05
C MET A 89 -8.37 4.50 -20.57
N LYS A 90 -8.60 3.47 -21.38
CA LYS A 90 -8.64 3.59 -22.86
C LYS A 90 -9.92 4.27 -23.37
N GLU A 91 -11.02 4.18 -22.64
CA GLU A 91 -12.28 4.84 -23.00
C GLU A 91 -12.21 6.35 -22.75
N GLU A 92 -11.64 6.78 -21.62
CA GLU A 92 -11.38 8.20 -21.28
C GLU A 92 -10.43 8.89 -22.28
N MET A 93 -9.36 8.23 -22.73
CA MET A 93 -8.42 8.82 -23.71
C MET A 93 -9.02 9.03 -25.11
N LYS A 94 -10.22 8.49 -25.37
CA LYS A 94 -10.89 8.55 -26.69
C LYS A 94 -12.02 9.59 -26.74
N ALA A 95 -12.42 10.14 -25.59
CA ALA A 95 -13.39 11.22 -25.46
C ALA A 95 -12.69 12.58 -25.49
#